data_AF-A0A481RKL3-F1
#
_entry.id   AF-A0A481RKL3-F1
#
_cell.length_a   1.000
_cell.length_b   1.000
_cell.length_c   1.000
_cell.angle_alpha   90.00
_cell.angle_beta   90.00
_cell.angle_gamma   90.00
#
_symmetry.space_group_name_H-M   'P 1'
#
loop_
_entity.id
_entity.type
_entity.pdbx_description
1 polymer ?
#
loop_
_entity_poly.entity_id
_entity_poly.type
_entity_poly.pdbx_seq_one_letter_code
_entity_poly.pdbx_strand_id
1 'polypeptide(L)'
;MVDEFAGPRKIRYFLYLLLYVVFGAVISTILADFYGIPFIEPIMWWFVENPMVLFELAGFFSIIALVVIVGMKALELADNSGF
;
A
#
# COMPACT_ATOMS: atom_id res chain seq x y z
N MET A 1 23.22 3.85 -14.54
CA MET A 1 21.75 3.92 -14.67
C MET A 1 21.25 2.58 -14.20
N VAL A 2 20.55 2.53 -13.07
CA VAL A 2 20.00 1.27 -12.54
C VAL A 2 19.01 0.79 -13.58
N ASP A 3 19.30 -0.33 -14.23
CA ASP A 3 18.45 -0.90 -15.28
C ASP A 3 17.03 -0.97 -14.74
N GLU A 4 16.17 -0.15 -15.34
CA GLU A 4 14.77 -0.05 -14.98
C GLU A 4 14.18 -1.43 -15.18
N PHE A 5 13.91 -2.14 -14.07
CA PHE A 5 13.38 -3.51 -14.04
C PHE A 5 12.29 -3.66 -15.12
N ALA A 6 12.66 -4.18 -16.29
CA ALA A 6 11.80 -4.27 -17.46
C ALA A 6 10.86 -5.47 -17.35
N GLY A 7 10.42 -5.77 -16.13
CA GLY A 7 9.42 -6.78 -15.84
C GLY A 7 8.01 -6.24 -16.07
N PRO A 8 7.02 -7.13 -16.27
CA PRO A 8 5.60 -6.78 -16.31
C PRO A 8 5.22 -5.82 -15.17
N ARG A 9 4.50 -4.73 -15.48
CA ARG A 9 4.17 -3.65 -14.50
C ARG A 9 3.60 -4.19 -13.18
N LYS A 10 2.81 -5.25 -13.24
CA LYS A 10 2.23 -5.94 -12.06
C LYS A 10 3.31 -6.49 -11.12
N ILE A 11 4.36 -7.10 -11.66
CA ILE A 11 5.49 -7.62 -10.87
C ILE A 11 6.25 -6.46 -10.23
N ARG A 12 6.42 -5.35 -10.95
CA ARG A 12 7.07 -4.16 -10.41
C ARG A 12 6.31 -3.58 -9.20
N TYR A 13 4.98 -3.46 -9.29
CA TYR A 13 4.17 -3.01 -8.15
C TYR A 13 4.22 -3.97 -6.97
N PHE A 14 4.21 -5.27 -7.23
CA PHE A 14 4.38 -6.29 -6.19
C PHE A 14 5.73 -6.14 -5.48
N LEU A 15 6.83 -5.99 -6.24
CA LEU A 15 8.16 -5.79 -5.67
C LEU A 15 8.26 -4.49 -4.86
N TYR A 16 7.62 -3.41 -5.30
CA TYR A 16 7.57 -2.17 -4.53
C TYR A 16 6.78 -2.33 -3.23
N LEU A 17 5.62 -2.99 -3.26
CA LEU A 17 4.86 -3.28 -2.04
C LEU A 17 5.69 -4.11 -1.05
N LEU A 18 6.34 -5.17 -1.55
CA LEU A 18 7.24 -6.00 -0.75
C LEU A 18 8.37 -5.16 -0.14
N LEU A 19 9.00 -4.29 -0.94
CA LEU A 19 10.06 -3.40 -0.48
C LEU A 19 9.59 -2.50 0.67
N TYR A 20 8.42 -1.87 0.55
CA TYR A 20 7.87 -1.02 1.60
C TYR A 20 7.62 -1.78 2.90
N VAL A 21 7.08 -3.00 2.81
CA VAL A 21 6.83 -3.82 3.99
C VAL A 21 8.11 -4.27 4.66
N VAL A 22 9.12 -4.70 3.88
CA VAL A 22 10.43 -5.07 4.45
C VAL A 22 11.09 -3.88 5.14
N PHE A 23 11.07 -2.69 4.51
CA PHE A 23 11.58 -1.47 5.16
C PHE A 23 10.83 -1.15 6.44
N GLY A 24 9.50 -1.24 6.42
CA GLY A 24 8.69 -0.98 7.60
C GLY A 24 8.91 -2.02 8.71
N ALA A 25 9.18 -3.29 8.37
CA ALA A 25 9.56 -4.31 9.33
C ALA A 25 10.87 -3.95 10.03
N VAL A 26 11.91 -3.56 9.28
CA VAL A 26 13.18 -3.11 9.88
C VAL A 26 12.98 -1.89 10.79
N ILE A 27 12.23 -0.88 10.32
CA ILE A 27 11.93 0.32 11.13
C ILE A 27 11.14 -0.06 12.39
N SER A 28 10.19 -0.99 12.27
CA SER A 28 9.35 -1.42 13.38
C SER A 28 10.14 -2.17 14.45
N THR A 29 11.11 -3.00 14.08
CA THR A 29 12.04 -3.63 15.02
C THR A 29 12.92 -2.58 15.72
N ILE A 30 13.42 -1.58 14.99
CA ILE A 30 14.18 -0.46 15.61
C ILE A 30 13.28 0.31 16.61
N LEU A 31 12.02 0.55 16.27
CA LEU A 31 11.05 1.21 17.16
C LEU A 31 10.76 0.37 18.42
N ALA A 32 10.66 -0.95 18.28
CA ALA A 32 10.49 -1.85 19.41
C ALA A 32 11.71 -1.82 20.34
N ASP A 33 12.90 -2.03 19.78
CA ASP A 33 14.14 -2.21 20.54
C ASP A 33 14.65 -0.93 21.19
N PHE A 34 14.61 0.20 20.47
CA PHE A 34 15.23 1.45 20.92
C PHE A 34 14.25 2.45 21.54
N TYR A 35 12.97 2.38 21.14
CA TYR A 35 11.96 3.36 21.54
C TYR A 35 10.83 2.76 22.38
N GLY A 36 10.81 1.43 22.59
CA GLY A 36 9.80 0.75 23.40
C GLY A 36 8.42 0.76 22.75
N ILE A 37 8.34 0.78 21.42
CA ILE A 37 7.09 0.79 20.64
C ILE A 37 6.94 -0.56 19.91
N PRO A 38 6.46 -1.62 20.58
CA PRO A 38 6.50 -2.98 20.02
C PRO A 38 5.29 -3.32 19.13
N PHE A 39 4.22 -2.52 19.13
CA PHE A 39 2.95 -2.93 18.53
C PHE A 39 2.96 -2.93 16.99
N ILE A 40 3.87 -2.17 16.36
CA ILE A 40 3.97 -2.08 14.89
C ILE A 40 4.68 -3.31 14.33
N GLU A 41 5.66 -3.82 15.07
CA GLU A 41 6.51 -4.94 14.66
C GLU A 41 5.75 -6.18 14.21
N PRO A 42 4.84 -6.77 15.03
CA PRO A 42 4.13 -7.99 14.63
C PRO A 42 3.24 -7.78 13.39
N ILE A 43 2.73 -6.56 13.19
CA ILE A 43 1.91 -6.22 12.01
C ILE A 43 2.78 -6.26 10.74
N MET A 44 3.95 -5.63 10.78
CA MET A 44 4.84 -5.58 9.61
C MET A 44 5.42 -6.96 9.28
N TRP A 45 5.82 -7.73 10.30
CA TRP A 45 6.32 -9.09 10.11
C TRP A 45 5.26 -10.04 9.55
N TRP A 46 3.99 -9.90 9.93
CA TRP A 46 2.92 -10.70 9.34
C TRP A 46 2.79 -10.49 7.82
N PHE A 47 2.97 -9.26 7.33
CA PHE A 47 2.98 -8.98 5.90
C PHE A 47 4.25 -9.47 5.19
N VAL A 48 5.41 -9.49 5.87
CA VAL A 48 6.65 -10.09 5.35
C VAL A 48 6.46 -11.59 5.14
N GLU A 49 5.85 -12.28 6.12
CA GLU A 49 5.58 -13.71 6.07
C GLU A 49 4.48 -14.07 5.04
N ASN A 50 3.50 -13.17 4.86
CA ASN A 50 2.35 -13.38 4.00
C ASN A 50 2.19 -12.25 2.96
N PRO A 51 3.12 -12.12 2.00
CA PRO A 51 3.13 -11.01 1.05
C PRO A 51 1.94 -11.02 0.07
N MET A 52 1.24 -12.15 -0.07
CA MET A 52 0.01 -12.22 -0.85
C MET A 52 -1.12 -11.40 -0.20
N VAL A 53 -1.20 -11.40 1.13
CA VAL A 53 -2.22 -10.65 1.87
C VAL A 53 -2.01 -9.14 1.71
N LEU A 54 -0.75 -8.71 1.64
CA LEU A 54 -0.42 -7.32 1.31
C LEU A 54 -0.96 -6.90 -0.06
N PHE A 55 -0.86 -7.79 -1.05
CA PHE A 55 -1.39 -7.53 -2.39
C PHE A 55 -2.91 -7.46 -2.41
N GLU A 56 -3.59 -8.40 -1.73
CA GLU A 56 -5.04 -8.39 -1.58
C GLU A 56 -5.54 -7.11 -0.89
N LEU A 57 -4.86 -6.69 0.18
CA LEU A 57 -5.15 -5.46 0.90
C LEU A 57 -4.95 -4.22 0.03
N ALA A 58 -3.86 -4.17 -0.74
CA ALA A 58 -3.64 -3.09 -1.71
C ALA A 58 -4.73 -3.05 -2.79
N GLY A 59 -5.17 -4.23 -3.27
CA GLY A 59 -6.30 -4.36 -4.18
C GLY A 59 -7.59 -3.82 -3.58
N PHE A 60 -7.90 -4.18 -2.34
CA PHE A 60 -9.07 -3.68 -1.61
C PHE A 60 -9.06 -2.16 -1.46
N PHE A 61 -7.93 -1.57 -1.05
CA PHE A 61 -7.79 -0.12 -0.96
C PHE A 61 -7.91 0.59 -2.32
N SER A 62 -7.42 -0.04 -3.39
CA SER A 62 -7.58 0.51 -4.74
C SER A 62 -9.04 0.65 -5.14
N ILE A 63 -9.90 -0.30 -4.75
CA ILE A 63 -11.35 -0.26 -5.02
C ILE A 63 -12.01 0.88 -4.23
N ILE A 64 -11.66 1.03 -2.95
CA ILE A 64 -12.17 2.13 -2.12
C ILE A 64 -11.77 3.48 -2.75
N ALA A 65 -10.51 3.64 -3.12
CA ALA A 65 -10.02 4.85 -3.76
C ALA A 65 -10.78 5.15 -5.06
N LEU A 66 -11.04 4.14 -5.88
CA LEU A 66 -11.86 4.28 -7.10
C LEU A 66 -13.29 4.72 -6.78
N VAL A 67 -13.94 4.14 -5.78
CA VAL A 67 -15.30 4.54 -5.36
C VAL A 67 -15.32 6.01 -4.94
N VAL A 68 -14.32 6.45 -4.15
CA VAL A 68 -14.22 7.85 -3.73
C VAL A 68 -14.02 8.78 -4.92
N ILE A 69 -13.10 8.46 -5.84
CA ILE A 69 -12.84 9.26 -7.05
C ILE A 69 -14.08 9.36 -7.93
N VAL A 70 -14.79 8.24 -8.15
CA VAL A 70 -16.03 8.22 -8.94
C VAL A 70 -17.11 9.03 -8.24
N GLY A 71 -17.27 8.91 -6.93
CA GLY A 71 -18.23 9.68 -6.15
C GLY A 71 -17.96 11.19 -6.22
N MET A 72 -16.70 11.61 -6.10
CA MET A 72 -16.32 13.02 -6.25
C MET A 72 -16.64 13.54 -7.66
N LYS A 73 -16.31 12.78 -8.71
CA LYS A 73 -16.66 13.17 -10.08
C LYS A 73 -18.17 13.24 -10.32
N ALA A 74 -18.94 12.35 -9.72
CA ALA A 74 -20.39 12.37 -9.82
C ALA A 74 -20.98 13.62 -9.14
N LEU A 75 -20.43 14.03 -8.00
CA LEU A 75 -20.80 15.28 -7.33
C LEU A 75 -20.41 16.51 -8.17
N GLU A 76 -19.20 16.54 -8.73
CA GLU A 76 -18.77 17.62 -9.64
C GLU A 76 -19.68 17.74 -10.87
N LEU A 77 -20.11 16.61 -11.44
CA LEU A 77 -21.03 16.61 -12.58
C LEU A 77 -22.44 17.08 -12.19
N ALA A 78 -22.93 16.68 -11.01
CA ALA A 78 -24.22 17.15 -10.50
C ALA A 78 -24.22 18.67 -10.33
N ASP A 79 -23.17 19.21 -9.68
CA ASP A 79 -23.00 20.64 -9.43
C ASP A 79 -22.88 21.45 -10.74
N ASN A 80 -22.15 20.92 -11.74
CA ASN A 80 -22.01 21.55 -13.05
C ASN A 80 -23.25 21.39 -13.98
N SER A 81 -24.16 20.46 -13.68
CA SER A 81 -25.34 20.17 -14.51
C SER A 81 -26.56 21.05 -14.20
N GLY A 82 -26.50 21.88 -13.16
CA GLY A 82 -27.52 22.90 -12.87
C GLY A 82 -28.88 22.34 -12.45
N PHE A 83 -28.91 21.21 -11.75
CA PHE A 83 -30.04 20.82 -10.89
C PHE A 83 -29.93 21.48 -9.52
#